data_AF-A0A6L7NF68-F1
#
_entry.id   AF-A0A6L7NF68-F1
#
_cell.length_a   1.000
_cell.length_b   1.000
_cell.length_c   1.000
_cell.angle_alpha   90.00
_cell.angle_beta   90.00
_cell.angle_gamma   90.00
#
_symmetry.space_group_name_H-M   'P 1'
#
loop_
_entity.id
_entity.type
_entity.pdbx_description
1 polymer ?
#
loop_
_entity_poly.entity_id
_entity_poly.type
_entity_poly.pdbx_seq_one_letter_code
_entity_poly.pdbx_strand_id
1 'polypeptide(L)'
;MGTDMYNQWTLEVLGPAAGPGTEIGVRHLPGLPETPFVPETDVWRDEFFQAVVAAERDGFDVVATACTSDPLVREAKRLVGIPVTGPFEALSHTAPATGPWTG
;
A
#
# COMPACT_ATOMS: atom_id res chain seq x y z
N MET A 1 1.40 -3.62 -8.43
CA MET A 1 1.37 -3.81 -9.91
C MET A 1 2.19 -5.03 -10.27
N GLY A 2 2.04 -5.57 -11.49
CA GLY A 2 2.85 -6.69 -11.99
C GLY A 2 4.32 -6.36 -12.22
N THR A 3 4.67 -5.07 -12.26
CA THR A 3 6.03 -4.57 -12.45
C THR A 3 6.63 -4.04 -11.15
N ASP A 4 7.94 -4.19 -11.01
CA ASP A 4 8.76 -3.66 -9.93
C ASP A 4 9.25 -2.21 -10.16
N MET A 5 8.88 -1.59 -11.28
CA MET A 5 9.42 -0.29 -11.71
C MET A 5 9.28 0.83 -10.67
N TYR A 6 8.30 0.73 -9.77
CA TYR A 6 8.05 1.72 -8.73
C TYR A 6 8.74 1.41 -7.41
N ASN A 7 9.27 0.20 -7.21
CA ASN A 7 9.73 -0.25 -5.89
C ASN A 7 10.85 0.64 -5.34
N GLN A 8 11.88 0.87 -6.16
CA GLN A 8 13.01 1.72 -5.77
C GLN A 8 12.57 3.16 -5.54
N TRP A 9 11.76 3.71 -6.44
CA TRP A 9 11.26 5.08 -6.32
C TRP A 9 10.39 5.27 -5.07
N THR A 10 9.54 4.29 -4.72
CA THR A 10 8.74 4.32 -3.50
C THR A 10 9.61 4.33 -2.25
N LEU A 11 10.69 3.54 -2.22
CA LEU A 11 11.66 3.57 -1.11
C LEU A 11 12.36 4.93 -1.00
N GLU A 12 12.78 5.52 -2.12
CA GLU A 12 13.43 6.83 -2.15
C GLU A 12 12.51 7.96 -1.65
N VAL A 13 11.22 7.89 -1.99
CA VAL A 13 10.23 8.89 -1.57
C VAL A 13 9.80 8.71 -0.11
N LEU A 14 9.57 7.46 0.33
CA LEU A 14 9.09 7.20 1.69
C LEU A 14 10.20 7.21 2.74
N GLY A 15 11.43 6.83 2.36
CA GLY A 15 12.57 6.74 3.28
C GLY A 15 12.78 7.99 4.13
N PRO A 16 12.81 9.21 3.56
CA PRO A 16 12.96 10.45 4.32
C PRO A 16 11.79 10.76 5.27
N ALA A 17 10.61 10.20 5.03
CA ALA A 17 9.41 10.42 5.84
C ALA A 17 9.22 9.36 6.94
N ALA A 18 9.98 8.25 6.90
CA ALA A 18 9.87 7.17 7.86
C ALA A 18 10.41 7.58 9.24
N GLY A 19 9.75 7.08 10.29
CA GLY A 19 10.20 7.30 11.66
C GLY A 19 11.53 6.62 11.96
N PRO A 20 12.28 7.07 12.98
CA PRO A 20 13.50 6.39 13.41
C PRO A 20 13.24 4.92 13.75
N GLY A 21 14.01 4.01 13.16
CA GLY A 21 13.89 2.57 13.38
C GLY A 21 12.79 1.89 12.56
N THR A 22 12.08 2.60 11.68
CA THR A 22 11.13 2.00 10.74
C THR A 22 11.86 1.40 9.54
N GLU A 23 11.66 0.11 9.29
CA GLU A 23 12.08 -0.56 8.06
C GLU A 23 10.94 -0.53 7.02
N ILE A 24 11.26 -0.20 5.77
CA ILE A 24 10.28 -0.13 4.69
C ILE A 24 10.55 -1.26 3.69
N GLY A 25 9.57 -2.14 3.52
CA GLY A 25 9.53 -3.11 2.43
C GLY A 25 8.55 -2.69 1.35
N VAL A 26 8.96 -2.73 0.07
CA VAL A 26 8.07 -2.48 -1.07
C VAL A 26 7.94 -3.74 -1.90
N ARG A 27 6.70 -4.13 -2.21
CA ARG A 27 6.38 -5.36 -2.94
C ARG A 27 5.52 -5.02 -4.15
N HIS A 28 5.98 -5.47 -5.31
CA HIS A 28 5.12 -5.63 -6.47
C HIS A 28 4.43 -7.00 -6.41
N LEU A 29 3.45 -7.24 -7.28
CA LEU A 29 2.63 -8.45 -7.29
C LEU A 29 3.03 -9.30 -8.51
N PRO A 30 3.94 -10.28 -8.35
CA PRO A 30 4.45 -11.07 -9.47
C PRO A 30 3.33 -11.94 -10.09
N GLY A 31 3.44 -12.23 -11.39
CA GLY A 31 2.46 -13.04 -12.12
C GLY A 31 1.32 -12.24 -12.76
N LEU A 32 1.27 -10.92 -12.52
CA LEU A 32 0.36 -10.00 -13.20
C LEU A 32 1.04 -9.35 -14.41
N PRO A 33 0.28 -8.75 -15.34
CA PRO A 33 0.86 -8.02 -16.47
C PRO A 33 1.87 -6.95 -16.02
N GLU A 34 3.05 -6.95 -16.66
CA GLU A 34 4.09 -5.94 -16.44
C GLU A 34 3.72 -4.64 -17.12
N THR A 35 2.89 -3.84 -16.44
CA THR A 35 2.39 -2.56 -16.95
C THR A 35 2.37 -1.52 -15.85
N PRO A 36 2.62 -0.23 -16.17
CA PRO A 36 2.44 0.86 -15.22
C PRO A 36 0.96 1.13 -14.89
N PHE A 37 0.04 0.58 -15.68
CA PHE A 37 -1.39 0.81 -15.53
C PHE A 37 -2.02 -0.21 -14.58
N VAL A 38 -2.94 0.25 -13.72
CA VAL A 38 -3.70 -0.64 -12.84
C VAL A 38 -4.75 -1.39 -13.66
N PRO A 39 -4.70 -2.74 -13.73
CA PRO A 39 -5.76 -3.49 -14.39
C PRO A 39 -7.02 -3.50 -13.52
N GLU A 40 -8.12 -4.05 -14.08
CA GLU A 40 -9.34 -4.25 -13.32
C GLU A 40 -9.08 -5.04 -12.04
N THR A 41 -9.79 -4.69 -10.96
CA THR A 41 -9.55 -5.25 -9.62
C THR A 41 -9.55 -6.78 -9.58
N ASP A 42 -10.41 -7.42 -10.36
CA ASP A 42 -10.54 -8.88 -10.40
C ASP A 42 -9.30 -9.57 -10.95
N VAL A 43 -8.45 -8.87 -11.71
CA VAL A 43 -7.21 -9.40 -12.28
C VAL A 43 -6.12 -9.57 -11.23
N TRP A 44 -6.14 -8.78 -10.15
CA TRP A 44 -5.03 -8.70 -9.19
C TRP A 44 -5.43 -8.88 -7.72
N ARG A 45 -6.75 -9.03 -7.46
CA ARG A 45 -7.33 -9.13 -6.13
C ARG A 45 -6.68 -10.21 -5.27
N ASP A 46 -6.55 -11.40 -5.83
CA ASP A 46 -6.11 -12.57 -5.07
C ASP A 46 -4.62 -12.48 -4.74
N GLU A 47 -3.80 -12.03 -5.70
CA GLU A 47 -2.37 -11.76 -5.50
C GLU A 47 -2.15 -10.69 -4.44
N PHE A 48 -2.97 -9.63 -4.44
CA PHE A 48 -2.91 -8.59 -3.41
C PHE A 48 -3.23 -9.16 -2.02
N PHE A 49 -4.32 -9.92 -1.87
CA PHE A 49 -4.66 -10.52 -0.59
C PHE A 49 -3.60 -11.50 -0.09
N GLN A 50 -3.03 -12.31 -0.98
CA GLN A 50 -1.91 -13.18 -0.65
C GLN A 50 -0.69 -12.38 -0.19
N ALA A 51 -0.39 -11.25 -0.82
CA ALA A 51 0.73 -10.39 -0.42
C ALA A 51 0.51 -9.76 0.97
N VAL A 52 -0.72 -9.37 1.30
CA VAL A 52 -1.08 -8.84 2.63
C VAL A 52 -0.91 -9.91 3.71
N VAL A 53 -1.45 -11.12 3.48
CA VAL A 53 -1.30 -12.25 4.42
C VAL A 53 0.17 -12.66 4.57
N ALA A 54 0.93 -12.67 3.46
CA ALA A 54 2.35 -12.94 3.50
C ALA A 54 3.10 -11.88 4.32
N ALA A 55 2.77 -10.59 4.21
CA ALA A 55 3.42 -9.56 5.01
C ALA A 55 3.25 -9.79 6.52
N GLU A 56 2.05 -10.14 6.98
CA GLU A 56 1.85 -10.51 8.39
C GLU A 56 2.69 -11.73 8.80
N ARG A 57 2.67 -12.79 7.99
CA ARG A 57 3.46 -14.00 8.25
C ARG A 57 4.96 -13.72 8.28
N ASP A 58 5.43 -12.82 7.43
CA ASP A 58 6.84 -12.42 7.34
C ASP A 58 7.26 -11.47 8.49
N GLY A 59 6.33 -11.09 9.37
CA GLY A 59 6.58 -10.33 10.59
C GLY A 59 6.49 -8.81 10.44
N PHE A 60 5.83 -8.30 9.39
CA PHE A 60 5.58 -6.86 9.26
C PHE A 60 4.54 -6.38 10.28
N ASP A 61 4.76 -5.20 10.86
CA ASP A 61 3.84 -4.61 11.82
C ASP A 61 2.63 -3.90 11.18
N VAL A 62 2.74 -3.53 9.89
CA VAL A 62 1.73 -2.77 9.16
C VAL A 62 1.85 -2.97 7.65
N VAL A 63 0.73 -2.91 6.93
CA VAL A 63 0.69 -2.87 5.47
C VAL A 63 0.06 -1.57 4.98
N ALA A 64 0.72 -0.91 4.03
CA ALA A 64 0.16 0.22 3.30
C ALA A 64 0.06 -0.10 1.80
N THR A 65 -1.08 0.21 1.19
CA THR A 65 -1.19 0.16 -0.28
C THR A 65 -0.52 1.39 -0.90
N ALA A 66 -0.08 1.28 -2.15
CA ALA A 66 0.61 2.38 -2.85
C ALA A 66 -0.29 3.13 -3.86
N CYS A 67 -1.60 2.84 -3.87
CA CYS A 67 -2.55 3.46 -4.80
C CYS A 67 -3.48 4.40 -4.05
N THR A 68 -3.67 5.63 -4.54
CA THR A 68 -4.50 6.66 -3.90
C THR A 68 -6.01 6.38 -3.93
N SER A 69 -6.48 5.37 -4.65
CA SER A 69 -7.89 4.96 -4.59
C SER A 69 -8.16 3.90 -3.50
N ASP A 70 -7.12 3.49 -2.77
CA ASP A 70 -7.18 2.50 -1.68
C ASP A 70 -7.99 1.23 -2.02
N PRO A 71 -7.80 0.62 -3.20
CA PRO A 71 -8.61 -0.50 -3.61
C PRO A 71 -8.37 -1.68 -2.66
N LEU A 72 -9.46 -2.35 -2.26
CA LEU A 72 -9.45 -3.54 -1.40
C LEU A 72 -8.90 -3.35 0.02
N VAL A 73 -8.57 -2.13 0.47
CA VAL A 73 -8.08 -1.88 1.84
C VAL A 73 -9.08 -2.36 2.90
N ARG A 74 -10.37 -2.09 2.68
CA ARG A 74 -11.44 -2.50 3.60
C ARG A 74 -11.55 -4.01 3.72
N GLU A 75 -11.36 -4.73 2.62
CA GLU A 75 -11.36 -6.18 2.54
C GLU A 75 -10.12 -6.75 3.22
N ALA A 76 -8.94 -6.21 2.92
CA ALA A 76 -7.65 -6.66 3.44
C ALA A 76 -7.56 -6.57 4.97
N LYS A 77 -8.15 -5.53 5.57
CA LYS A 77 -8.27 -5.39 7.04
C LYS A 77 -8.94 -6.58 7.73
N ARG A 78 -9.77 -7.34 7.01
CA ARG A 78 -10.48 -8.51 7.56
C ARG A 78 -9.66 -9.80 7.43
N LEU A 79 -8.53 -9.78 6.73
CA LEU A 79 -7.72 -10.96 6.43
C LEU A 79 -6.56 -11.18 7.40
N VAL A 80 -6.11 -10.12 8.06
CA VAL A 80 -4.91 -10.11 8.91
C VAL A 80 -5.20 -9.39 10.23
N GLY A 81 -4.38 -9.66 11.26
CA GLY A 81 -4.45 -9.00 12.56
C GLY A 81 -3.67 -7.67 12.64
N ILE A 82 -2.74 -7.44 11.71
CA ILE A 82 -1.98 -6.18 11.62
C ILE A 82 -2.77 -5.07 10.92
N PRO A 83 -2.51 -3.79 11.21
CA PRO A 83 -3.14 -2.68 10.51
C PRO A 83 -2.87 -2.71 9.00
N VAL A 84 -3.91 -2.45 8.22
CA VAL A 84 -3.82 -2.25 6.77
C VAL A 84 -4.40 -0.88 6.43
N THR A 85 -3.71 -0.06 5.65
CA THR A 85 -4.18 1.29 5.26
C THR A 85 -3.81 1.61 3.81
N GLY A 86 -4.30 2.73 3.30
CA GLY A 86 -3.86 3.29 2.03
C GLY A 86 -3.64 4.81 2.12
N PRO A 87 -3.06 5.43 1.09
CA PRO A 87 -2.71 6.84 1.10
C PRO A 87 -3.93 7.75 1.29
N PHE A 88 -5.10 7.38 0.75
CA PHE A 88 -6.28 8.22 0.85
C PHE A 88 -6.94 8.15 2.24
N GLU A 89 -7.00 6.98 2.85
CA GLU A 89 -7.44 6.80 4.23
C GLU A 89 -6.52 7.58 5.17
N ALA A 90 -5.19 7.45 5.02
CA ALA A 90 -4.22 8.21 5.80
C ALA A 90 -4.39 9.73 5.61
N LEU A 91 -4.58 10.19 4.37
CA LEU A 91 -4.84 11.60 4.07
C LEU A 91 -6.14 12.09 4.72
N SER A 92 -7.21 11.32 4.67
CA SER A 92 -8.51 11.68 5.24
C SER A 92 -8.43 11.93 6.75
N HIS A 93 -7.54 11.24 7.45
CA HIS A 93 -7.30 11.41 8.88
C HIS A 93 -6.35 12.57 9.22
N THR A 94 -5.45 12.94 8.30
CA THR A 94 -4.40 13.95 8.54
C THR A 94 -4.75 15.32 7.98
N ALA A 95 -5.49 15.38 6.87
CA ALA A 95 -5.87 16.62 6.19
C ALA A 95 -6.56 17.65 7.10
N PRO A 96 -7.46 17.28 8.03
CA PRO A 96 -8.08 18.26 8.93
C PRO A 96 -7.07 19.04 9.79
N ALA A 97 -5.92 18.44 10.10
CA ALA A 97 -4.85 19.09 10.85
C ALA A 97 -4.03 20.08 10.01
N THR A 98 -4.18 20.06 8.68
CA THR A 98 -3.38 20.89 7.74
C THR A 98 -4.06 22.19 7.31
N GLY A 99 -5.28 22.45 7.78
CA GLY A 99 -6.03 23.69 7.53
C GLY A 99 -7.25 23.49 6.63
N PRO A 100 -8.10 24.54 6.50
CA PRO A 100 -9.31 24.45 5.68
C PRO A 100 -8.96 24.33 4.19
N TRP A 101 -9.76 23.54 3.47
CA TRP A 101 -9.69 23.48 2.01
C TRP A 101 -10.13 24.83 1.43
N THR A 102 -9.20 25.58 0.85
CA THR A 102 -9.47 26.83 0.13
C THR A 102 -9.48 26.53 -1.38
N GLY A 103 -10.52 25.83 -1.83
CA GLY A 103 -10.83 25.66 -3.25
C GLY A 103 -11.98 26.56 -3.67
#